data_AF-A0A5N6RKE9-F1
#
_entry.id   AF-A0A5N6RKE9-F1
#
_cell.length_a   1.000
_cell.length_b   1.000
_cell.length_c   1.000
_cell.angle_alpha   90.00
_cell.angle_beta   90.00
_cell.angle_gamma   90.00
#
_symmetry.space_group_name_H-M   'P 1'
#
loop_
_entity.id
_entity.type
_entity.pdbx_description
1 polymer ?
#
loop_
_entity_poly.entity_id
_entity_poly.type
_entity_poly.pdbx_seq_one_letter_code
_entity_poly.pdbx_strand_id
1 'polypeptide(L)'
;MPIASPVLRQCRKVLQDSDLLKVLQSEITHELSSNRFLNNQSGSLGDFLVEWDSSQSQDVVLRRKCELGEEVVVSAVLGPFTYGRESVFPRGVLMKVCLKKPGLGSILQFDCGVSDRGNNGSEFNIHNACYIQSSARLGPSAYRGPVFSSLDPQLQDALKEYLVSKGIGENLTNFLLLHLHKKEQGQYVNWLHKLESLVAKSE
;
A
#
# COMPACT_ATOMS: atom_id res chain seq x y z
N MET A 1 10.72 45.29 -26.10
CA MET A 1 10.18 44.91 -24.77
C MET A 1 9.87 46.19 -24.00
N PRO A 2 8.84 46.30 -23.11
CA PRO A 2 7.85 45.30 -22.67
C PRO A 2 6.36 45.81 -22.65
N ILE A 3 5.40 45.00 -23.11
CA ILE A 3 3.94 45.18 -22.85
C ILE A 3 3.37 43.96 -22.08
N ALA A 4 4.23 43.09 -21.54
CA ALA A 4 3.80 41.85 -20.88
C ALA A 4 3.31 42.04 -19.43
N SER A 5 3.58 43.17 -18.77
CA SER A 5 3.26 43.39 -17.35
C SER A 5 1.77 43.66 -17.02
N PRO A 6 0.96 44.34 -17.86
CA PRO A 6 -0.44 44.58 -17.56
C PRO A 6 -1.27 43.31 -17.76
N VAL A 7 -0.97 42.52 -18.81
CA VAL A 7 -1.65 41.25 -19.10
C VAL A 7 -1.40 40.24 -18.00
N LEU A 8 -0.16 40.13 -17.51
CA LEU A 8 0.14 39.27 -16.36
C LEU A 8 -0.58 39.72 -15.09
N ARG A 9 -0.73 41.03 -14.84
CA ARG A 9 -1.55 41.54 -13.72
C ARG A 9 -3.03 41.26 -13.89
N GLN A 10 -3.56 41.34 -15.11
CA GLN A 10 -4.96 41.05 -15.42
C GLN A 10 -5.25 39.56 -15.28
N CYS A 11 -4.37 38.70 -15.82
CA CYS A 11 -4.44 37.24 -15.62
C CYS A 11 -4.33 36.89 -14.14
N ARG A 12 -3.44 37.54 -13.38
CA ARG A 12 -3.33 37.35 -11.92
C ARG A 12 -4.61 37.79 -11.20
N LYS A 13 -5.26 38.89 -11.61
CA LYS A 13 -6.57 39.33 -11.07
C LYS A 13 -7.74 38.41 -11.44
N VAL A 14 -7.70 37.76 -12.60
CA VAL A 14 -8.72 36.81 -13.05
C VAL A 14 -8.49 35.41 -12.45
N LEU A 15 -7.23 35.06 -12.17
CA LEU A 15 -6.82 33.87 -11.44
C LEU A 15 -6.93 34.03 -9.92
N GLN A 16 -7.00 35.26 -9.41
CA GLN A 16 -7.17 35.58 -7.99
C GLN A 16 -8.57 35.16 -7.49
N ASP A 17 -8.62 33.90 -7.06
CA ASP A 17 -9.00 33.52 -5.69
C ASP A 17 -10.48 33.49 -5.31
N SER A 18 -11.31 32.83 -6.12
CA SER A 18 -12.56 32.27 -5.57
C SER A 18 -12.88 30.89 -6.09
N ASP A 19 -12.75 30.66 -7.40
CA ASP A 19 -13.25 29.41 -7.98
C ASP A 19 -12.38 28.20 -7.62
N LEU A 20 -11.04 28.31 -7.65
CA LEU A 20 -10.18 27.18 -7.29
C LEU A 20 -10.26 26.85 -5.80
N LEU A 21 -10.27 27.87 -4.93
CA LEU A 21 -10.37 27.66 -3.49
C LEU A 21 -11.73 27.04 -3.12
N LYS A 22 -12.82 27.50 -3.74
CA LYS A 22 -14.15 26.86 -3.62
C LYS A 22 -14.15 25.43 -4.13
N VAL A 23 -13.50 25.15 -5.25
CA VAL A 23 -13.39 23.78 -5.80
C VAL A 23 -12.64 22.87 -4.81
N LEU A 24 -11.49 23.29 -4.30
CA LEU A 24 -10.73 22.53 -3.31
C LEU A 24 -11.54 22.27 -2.03
N GLN A 25 -12.23 23.29 -1.53
CA GLN A 25 -13.11 23.16 -0.36
C GLN A 25 -14.28 22.21 -0.61
N SER A 26 -14.87 22.27 -1.80
CA SER A 26 -15.96 21.38 -2.20
C SER A 26 -15.48 19.93 -2.27
N GLU A 27 -14.28 19.69 -2.82
CA GLU A 27 -13.68 18.36 -2.92
C GLU A 27 -13.32 17.80 -1.53
N ILE A 28 -12.68 18.61 -0.67
CA ILE A 28 -12.38 18.22 0.72
C ILE A 28 -13.67 17.82 1.45
N THR A 29 -14.73 18.62 1.31
CA THR A 29 -16.04 18.34 1.93
C THR A 29 -16.66 17.06 1.37
N HIS A 30 -16.55 16.85 0.05
CA HIS A 30 -17.00 15.62 -0.60
C HIS A 30 -16.26 14.40 -0.04
N GLU A 31 -14.94 14.43 0.01
CA GLU A 31 -14.11 13.31 0.47
C GLU A 31 -14.29 13.00 1.96
N LEU A 32 -14.54 14.01 2.80
CA LEU A 32 -14.81 13.82 4.24
C LEU A 32 -16.21 13.25 4.50
N SER A 33 -17.20 13.61 3.67
CA SER A 33 -18.58 13.13 3.81
C SER A 33 -18.82 11.77 3.15
N SER A 34 -18.05 11.44 2.10
CA SER A 34 -18.27 10.26 1.25
C SER A 34 -17.17 9.20 1.39
N ASN A 35 -16.56 9.06 2.57
CA ASN A 35 -15.47 8.10 2.76
C ASN A 35 -15.98 6.65 2.69
N ARG A 36 -15.75 6.03 1.53
CA ARG A 36 -16.08 4.65 1.17
C ARG A 36 -15.52 3.56 2.08
N PHE A 37 -14.60 3.88 2.98
CA PHE A 37 -13.92 2.92 3.86
C PHE A 37 -14.34 3.00 5.33
N LEU A 38 -15.21 3.94 5.71
CA LEU A 38 -15.62 4.20 7.12
C LEU A 38 -16.23 2.97 7.80
N ASN A 39 -17.13 2.26 7.11
CA ASN A 39 -17.93 1.19 7.70
C ASN A 39 -17.34 -0.22 7.53
N ASN A 40 -16.20 -0.35 6.87
CA ASN A 40 -15.59 -1.67 6.68
C ASN A 40 -14.93 -2.13 7.97
N GLN A 41 -15.31 -3.32 8.43
CA GLN A 41 -14.61 -3.98 9.53
C GLN A 41 -13.19 -4.30 9.06
N SER A 42 -12.19 -3.79 9.80
CA SER A 42 -10.81 -4.16 9.57
C SER A 42 -10.60 -5.63 9.94
N GLY A 43 -9.81 -6.35 9.15
CA GLY A 43 -9.22 -7.58 9.63
C GLY A 43 -8.31 -7.34 10.85
N SER A 44 -7.89 -8.42 11.50
CA SER A 44 -6.99 -8.37 12.65
C SER A 44 -5.52 -8.55 12.23
N LEU A 45 -4.62 -7.83 12.89
CA LEU A 45 -3.17 -8.04 12.79
C LEU A 45 -2.71 -9.37 13.40
N GLY A 46 -3.53 -10.00 14.26
CA GLY A 46 -3.11 -11.16 15.05
C GLY A 46 -1.88 -10.81 15.89
N ASP A 47 -0.81 -11.58 15.72
CA ASP A 47 0.45 -11.39 16.45
C ASP A 47 1.44 -10.44 15.74
N PHE A 48 1.04 -9.83 14.62
CA PHE A 48 1.87 -8.83 13.95
C PHE A 48 1.80 -7.49 14.69
N LEU A 49 2.96 -6.87 14.85
CA LEU A 49 3.09 -5.51 15.33
C LEU A 49 3.44 -4.58 14.18
N VAL A 50 2.88 -3.37 14.17
CA VAL A 50 3.26 -2.33 13.21
C VAL A 50 4.64 -1.81 13.60
N GLU A 51 5.64 -2.05 12.74
CA GLU A 51 7.01 -1.56 12.92
C GLU A 51 7.18 -0.18 12.26
N TRP A 52 6.55 0.03 11.11
CA TRP A 52 6.61 1.29 10.37
C TRP A 52 5.29 1.60 9.70
N ASP A 53 4.77 2.80 9.91
CA ASP A 53 3.57 3.32 9.24
C ASP A 53 3.58 4.85 9.22
N SER A 54 4.50 5.43 8.47
CA SER A 54 4.61 6.89 8.38
C SER A 54 3.50 7.47 7.52
N SER A 55 2.91 8.60 7.95
CA SER A 55 1.94 9.35 7.15
C SER A 55 2.54 9.94 5.86
N GLN A 56 3.87 9.96 5.73
CA GLN A 56 4.59 10.43 4.54
C GLN A 56 5.09 9.30 3.63
N SER A 57 4.97 8.04 4.06
CA SER A 57 5.34 6.88 3.24
C SER A 57 4.09 6.20 2.68
N GLN A 58 4.22 5.45 1.59
CA GLN A 58 3.10 4.69 1.03
C GLN A 58 2.99 3.29 1.63
N ASP A 59 4.09 2.79 2.17
CA ASP A 59 4.19 1.45 2.71
C ASP A 59 3.79 1.37 4.18
N VAL A 60 3.42 0.17 4.60
CA VAL A 60 3.33 -0.27 5.99
C VAL A 60 4.25 -1.46 6.18
N VAL A 61 4.98 -1.50 7.29
CA VAL A 61 5.83 -2.62 7.67
C VAL A 61 5.34 -3.21 8.97
N LEU A 62 5.07 -4.52 8.93
CA LEU A 62 4.62 -5.31 10.05
C LEU A 62 5.71 -6.32 10.40
N ARG A 63 5.90 -6.57 11.70
CA ARG A 63 6.84 -7.57 12.19
C ARG A 63 6.14 -8.50 13.18
N ARG A 64 6.40 -9.79 13.02
CA ARG A 64 6.05 -10.83 13.98
C ARG A 64 7.30 -11.60 14.36
N LYS A 65 7.47 -11.86 15.65
CA LYS A 65 8.48 -12.79 16.18
C LYS A 65 7.76 -14.05 16.63
N CYS A 66 8.12 -15.18 16.05
CA CYS A 66 7.58 -16.49 16.42
C CYS A 66 8.30 -17.03 17.66
N GLU A 67 7.64 -17.93 18.39
CA GLU A 67 8.14 -18.52 19.64
C GLU A 67 9.51 -19.23 19.48
N LEU A 68 9.77 -19.79 18.29
CA LEU A 68 11.03 -20.47 17.96
C LEU A 68 12.16 -19.52 17.52
N GLY A 69 12.00 -18.20 17.66
CA GLY A 69 13.00 -17.19 17.27
C GLY A 69 13.05 -16.89 15.76
N GLU A 70 12.09 -17.41 14.98
CA GLU A 70 11.89 -17.01 13.59
C GLU A 70 11.25 -15.61 13.53
N GLU A 71 11.74 -14.78 12.62
CA GLU A 71 11.20 -13.44 12.38
C GLU A 71 10.49 -13.40 11.03
N VAL A 72 9.28 -12.85 11.02
CA VAL A 72 8.47 -12.62 9.83
C VAL A 72 8.25 -11.12 9.70
N VAL A 73 8.66 -10.55 8.57
CA VAL A 73 8.47 -9.14 8.24
C VAL A 73 7.61 -9.05 6.99
N VAL A 74 6.58 -8.22 7.03
CA VAL A 74 5.68 -7.97 5.92
C VAL A 74 5.76 -6.49 5.57
N SER A 75 6.15 -6.16 4.34
CA SER A 75 6.06 -4.80 3.80
C SER A 75 4.98 -4.78 2.72
N ALA A 76 4.03 -3.85 2.82
CA ALA A 76 2.89 -3.80 1.92
C ALA A 76 2.64 -2.38 1.42
N VAL A 77 2.23 -2.27 0.15
CA VAL A 77 1.90 -1.01 -0.53
C VAL A 77 0.73 -1.24 -1.49
N LEU A 78 -0.02 -0.18 -1.83
CA LEU A 78 -1.04 -0.29 -2.87
C LEU A 78 -0.43 -0.62 -4.24
N GLY A 79 -1.07 -1.54 -4.95
CA GLY A 79 -0.72 -1.90 -6.31
C GLY A 79 -1.20 -0.88 -7.35
N PRO A 80 -0.99 -1.16 -8.64
CA PRO A 80 -1.51 -0.33 -9.72
C PRO A 80 -3.04 -0.35 -9.76
N PHE A 81 -3.63 0.64 -10.45
CA PHE A 81 -5.07 0.65 -10.69
C PHE A 81 -5.47 -0.54 -11.56
N THR A 82 -6.48 -1.30 -11.10
CA THR A 82 -7.10 -2.35 -11.90
C THR A 82 -8.47 -1.85 -12.34
N TYR A 83 -8.58 -1.41 -13.59
CA TYR A 83 -9.86 -1.04 -14.20
C TYR A 83 -10.69 -2.30 -14.45
N GLY A 84 -11.98 -2.29 -14.08
CA GLY A 84 -12.94 -3.33 -14.48
C GLY A 84 -13.53 -4.22 -13.39
N ARG A 85 -13.29 -3.96 -12.09
CA ARG A 85 -14.10 -4.54 -11.01
C ARG A 85 -14.75 -3.44 -10.17
N GLU A 86 -16.07 -3.51 -10.04
CA GLU A 86 -16.80 -2.77 -9.02
C GLU A 86 -16.54 -3.45 -7.66
N SER A 87 -15.37 -3.22 -7.08
CA SER A 87 -15.01 -3.66 -5.74
C SER A 87 -14.88 -2.48 -4.79
N VAL A 88 -15.09 -2.75 -3.50
CA VAL A 88 -14.92 -1.76 -2.43
C VAL A 88 -13.49 -1.25 -2.39
N PHE A 89 -12.53 -2.06 -2.84
CA PHE A 89 -11.14 -1.68 -3.06
C PHE A 89 -10.84 -1.54 -4.55
N PRO A 90 -10.48 -0.34 -5.05
CA PRO A 90 -10.21 -0.11 -6.47
C PRO A 90 -8.93 -0.77 -6.97
N ARG A 91 -8.08 -1.25 -6.05
CA ARG A 91 -6.77 -1.84 -6.33
C ARG A 91 -6.46 -2.96 -5.35
N GLY A 92 -5.58 -3.86 -5.78
CA GLY A 92 -4.95 -4.83 -4.90
C GLY A 92 -3.81 -4.22 -4.06
N VAL A 93 -3.28 -5.02 -3.14
CA VAL A 93 -2.07 -4.69 -2.36
C VAL A 93 -0.92 -5.55 -2.86
N LEU A 94 0.25 -4.94 -3.04
CA LEU A 94 1.51 -5.63 -3.26
C LEU A 94 2.17 -5.84 -1.91
N MET A 95 2.47 -7.09 -1.58
CA MET A 95 2.97 -7.50 -0.28
C MET A 95 4.27 -8.29 -0.44
N LYS A 96 5.34 -7.85 0.23
CA LYS A 96 6.59 -8.59 0.37
C LYS A 96 6.64 -9.24 1.75
N VAL A 97 6.81 -10.55 1.78
CA VAL A 97 6.96 -11.32 3.02
C VAL A 97 8.38 -11.83 3.12
N CYS A 98 9.10 -11.42 4.15
CA CYS A 98 10.47 -11.82 4.44
C CYS A 98 10.50 -12.68 5.69
N LEU A 99 11.09 -13.87 5.60
CA LEU A 99 11.27 -14.77 6.74
C LEU A 99 12.74 -14.99 7.02
N LYS A 100 13.10 -14.94 8.30
CA LYS A 100 14.46 -15.19 8.78
C LYS A 100 14.41 -16.21 9.91
N LYS A 101 15.14 -17.32 9.73
CA LYS A 101 15.29 -18.34 10.77
C LYS A 101 16.34 -17.93 11.80
N PRO A 102 16.18 -18.35 13.06
CA PRO A 102 17.16 -18.09 14.11
C PRO A 102 18.53 -18.65 13.70
N GLY A 103 19.59 -17.89 13.95
CA GLY A 103 20.97 -18.29 13.65
C GLY A 103 21.36 -18.24 12.17
N LEU A 104 20.43 -17.96 11.24
CA LEU A 104 20.74 -17.79 9.83
C LEU A 104 20.78 -16.30 9.46
N GLY A 105 21.79 -15.93 8.65
CA GLY A 105 21.88 -14.61 8.02
C GLY A 105 21.08 -14.48 6.72
N SER A 106 20.51 -15.59 6.25
CA SER A 106 19.73 -15.65 5.02
C SER A 106 18.24 -15.35 5.25
N ILE A 107 17.60 -14.88 4.20
CA ILE A 107 16.19 -14.47 4.19
C ILE A 107 15.49 -15.21 3.05
N LEU A 108 14.30 -15.72 3.32
CA LEU A 108 13.38 -16.18 2.29
C LEU A 108 12.35 -15.07 2.04
N GLN A 109 12.32 -14.55 0.81
CA GLN A 109 11.41 -13.47 0.40
C GLN A 109 10.35 -14.01 -0.54
N PHE A 110 9.10 -13.61 -0.32
CA PHE A 110 7.98 -13.84 -1.21
C PHE A 110 7.41 -12.52 -1.70
N ASP A 111 7.13 -12.43 -3.00
CA ASP A 111 6.39 -11.32 -3.58
C ASP A 111 4.95 -11.80 -3.81
N CYS A 112 4.00 -11.17 -3.12
CA CYS A 112 2.60 -11.56 -3.10
C CYS A 112 1.70 -10.42 -3.60
N GLY A 113 0.59 -10.78 -4.22
CA GLY A 113 -0.52 -9.85 -4.48
C GLY A 113 -1.71 -10.24 -3.62
N VAL A 114 -2.36 -9.23 -3.06
CA VAL A 114 -3.59 -9.37 -2.29
C VAL A 114 -4.71 -8.69 -3.06
N SER A 115 -5.83 -9.38 -3.21
CA SER A 115 -7.01 -8.87 -3.91
C SER A 115 -8.27 -9.10 -3.11
N ASP A 116 -9.21 -8.19 -3.27
CA ASP A 116 -10.57 -8.31 -2.76
C ASP A 116 -11.37 -9.31 -3.61
N ARG A 117 -12.05 -10.25 -2.95
CA ARG A 117 -13.02 -11.15 -3.57
C ARG A 117 -14.47 -10.70 -3.36
N GLY A 118 -14.68 -9.47 -2.88
CA GLY A 118 -16.00 -8.94 -2.55
C GLY A 118 -16.52 -9.58 -1.26
N ASN A 119 -17.69 -10.21 -1.31
CA ASN A 119 -18.34 -10.78 -0.12
C ASN A 119 -17.60 -11.98 0.49
N ASN A 120 -16.56 -12.49 -0.17
CA ASN A 120 -15.77 -13.64 0.27
C ASN A 120 -14.43 -13.26 0.92
N GLY A 121 -14.30 -12.01 1.39
CA GLY A 121 -13.08 -11.51 2.00
C GLY A 121 -11.96 -11.32 0.98
N SER A 122 -10.72 -11.41 1.45
CA SER A 122 -9.54 -11.23 0.60
C SER A 122 -8.82 -12.54 0.35
N GLU A 123 -8.10 -12.58 -0.78
CA GLU A 123 -7.17 -13.66 -1.07
C GLU A 123 -5.79 -13.09 -1.40
N PHE A 124 -4.77 -13.95 -1.27
CA PHE A 124 -3.45 -13.63 -1.77
C PHE A 124 -2.89 -14.72 -2.67
N ASN A 125 -2.05 -14.30 -3.61
CA ASN A 125 -1.32 -15.15 -4.53
C ASN A 125 0.18 -14.83 -4.45
N ILE A 126 1.01 -15.86 -4.60
CA ILE A 126 2.46 -15.72 -4.64
C ILE A 126 2.88 -15.57 -6.10
N HIS A 127 3.63 -14.51 -6.40
CA HIS A 127 4.19 -14.26 -7.73
C HIS A 127 5.64 -14.70 -7.83
N ASN A 128 6.39 -14.62 -6.73
CA ASN A 128 7.80 -14.98 -6.70
C ASN A 128 8.23 -15.48 -5.32
N ALA A 129 9.21 -16.38 -5.30
CA ALA A 129 9.87 -16.88 -4.09
C ALA A 129 11.39 -16.85 -4.29
N CYS A 130 12.08 -16.05 -3.49
CA CYS A 130 13.51 -15.75 -3.64
C CYS A 130 14.27 -16.05 -2.36
N TYR A 131 15.35 -16.83 -2.46
CA TYR A 131 16.28 -17.04 -1.36
C TYR A 131 17.43 -16.04 -1.41
N ILE A 132 17.59 -15.24 -0.36
CA ILE A 132 18.61 -14.22 -0.23
C ILE A 132 19.63 -14.70 0.80
N GLN A 133 20.79 -15.13 0.31
CA GLN A 133 21.84 -15.72 1.17
C GLN A 133 22.44 -14.71 2.16
N SER A 134 22.54 -13.44 1.78
CA SER A 134 22.97 -12.34 2.65
C SER A 134 22.41 -11.00 2.15
N SER A 135 22.21 -10.03 3.06
CA SER A 135 21.72 -8.68 2.71
C SER A 135 22.61 -7.94 1.70
N ALA A 136 23.87 -8.34 1.56
CA ALA A 136 24.81 -7.80 0.57
C ALA A 136 24.51 -8.23 -0.88
N ARG A 137 23.64 -9.22 -1.11
CA ARG A 137 23.34 -9.77 -2.45
C ARG A 137 21.97 -9.35 -2.98
N LEU A 138 21.51 -8.14 -2.69
CA LEU A 138 20.24 -7.61 -3.21
C LEU A 138 20.32 -7.07 -4.65
N GLY A 139 21.51 -7.11 -5.27
CA GLY A 139 21.74 -6.56 -6.61
C GLY A 139 20.95 -7.24 -7.74
N PRO A 140 20.89 -6.62 -8.94
CA PRO A 140 20.14 -7.13 -10.10
C PRO A 140 20.61 -8.51 -10.59
N SER A 141 21.86 -8.87 -10.31
CA SER A 141 22.47 -10.14 -10.70
C SER A 141 22.15 -11.31 -9.76
N ALA A 142 21.55 -11.05 -8.61
CA ALA A 142 21.23 -12.11 -7.67
C ALA A 142 20.01 -12.90 -8.13
N TYR A 143 20.16 -14.22 -8.17
CA TYR A 143 19.11 -15.16 -8.57
C TYR A 143 17.81 -14.91 -7.80
N ARG A 144 16.71 -14.68 -8.53
CA ARG A 144 15.40 -14.29 -7.96
C ARG A 144 14.46 -15.46 -7.72
N GLY A 145 14.91 -16.69 -7.98
CA GLY A 145 14.05 -17.85 -8.06
C GLY A 145 13.62 -18.15 -9.51
N PRO A 146 13.03 -19.33 -9.74
CA PRO A 146 12.37 -19.65 -11.00
C PRO A 146 11.05 -18.87 -11.13
N VAL A 147 10.43 -18.93 -12.30
CA VAL A 147 9.06 -18.41 -12.48
C VAL A 147 8.13 -19.22 -11.59
N PHE A 148 7.43 -18.56 -10.65
CA PHE A 148 6.64 -19.26 -9.64
C PHE A 148 5.53 -20.14 -10.27
N SER A 149 4.87 -19.65 -11.32
CA SER A 149 3.81 -20.38 -12.01
C SER A 149 4.29 -21.63 -12.75
N SER A 150 5.59 -21.81 -12.98
CA SER A 150 6.15 -23.03 -13.57
C SER A 150 6.58 -24.07 -12.53
N LEU A 151 6.41 -23.78 -11.24
CA LEU A 151 6.67 -24.76 -10.17
C LEU A 151 5.60 -25.83 -10.17
N ASP A 152 5.93 -26.99 -9.59
CA ASP A 152 4.96 -28.04 -9.32
C ASP A 152 3.77 -27.50 -8.50
N PRO A 153 2.51 -27.79 -8.87
CA PRO A 153 1.34 -27.28 -8.17
C PRO A 153 1.31 -27.61 -6.67
N GLN A 154 1.75 -28.82 -6.27
CA GLN A 154 1.76 -29.19 -4.85
C GLN A 154 2.77 -28.35 -4.07
N LEU A 155 3.90 -27.99 -4.70
CA LEU A 155 4.86 -27.06 -4.10
C LEU A 155 4.29 -25.65 -3.96
N GLN A 156 3.53 -25.17 -4.96
CA GLN A 156 2.87 -23.86 -4.88
C GLN A 156 1.88 -23.81 -3.71
N ASP A 157 1.06 -24.85 -3.56
CA ASP A 157 0.10 -24.98 -2.47
C ASP A 157 0.79 -25.07 -1.10
N ALA A 158 1.82 -25.89 -0.98
CA ALA A 158 2.59 -26.02 0.26
C ALA A 158 3.27 -24.71 0.69
N LEU A 159 3.77 -23.91 -0.26
CA LEU A 159 4.34 -22.58 0.05
C LEU A 159 3.25 -21.59 0.51
N LYS A 160 2.05 -21.66 -0.07
CA LYS A 160 0.92 -20.85 0.36
C LYS A 160 0.47 -21.24 1.77
N GLU A 161 0.30 -22.52 2.04
CA GLU A 161 -0.02 -23.05 3.39
C GLU A 161 1.07 -22.68 4.41
N TYR A 162 2.35 -22.74 4.01
CA TYR A 162 3.45 -22.30 4.86
C TYR A 162 3.28 -20.83 5.27
N LEU A 163 2.99 -19.91 4.34
CA LEU A 163 2.76 -18.51 4.68
C LEU A 163 1.52 -18.31 5.57
N VAL A 164 0.43 -19.05 5.32
CA VAL A 164 -0.75 -19.04 6.19
C VAL A 164 -0.40 -19.46 7.61
N SER A 165 0.40 -20.51 7.79
CA SER A 165 0.88 -20.97 9.11
C SER A 165 1.73 -19.91 9.83
N LYS A 166 2.34 -18.98 9.09
CA LYS A 166 3.10 -17.82 9.62
C LYS A 166 2.24 -16.60 9.90
N GLY A 167 0.92 -16.72 9.77
CA GLY A 167 -0.07 -15.68 10.06
C GLY A 167 -0.41 -14.80 8.85
N ILE A 168 0.05 -15.16 7.65
CA ILE A 168 -0.37 -14.50 6.40
C ILE A 168 -1.70 -15.12 5.96
N GLY A 169 -2.76 -14.82 6.71
CA GLY A 169 -4.12 -15.29 6.45
C GLY A 169 -5.09 -14.16 6.11
N GLU A 170 -6.35 -14.52 5.90
CA GLU A 170 -7.42 -13.59 5.46
C GLU A 170 -7.56 -12.37 6.38
N ASN A 171 -7.41 -12.56 7.70
CA ASN A 171 -7.47 -11.45 8.66
C ASN A 171 -6.39 -10.39 8.39
N LEU A 172 -5.16 -10.81 8.13
CA LEU A 172 -4.06 -9.90 7.84
C LEU A 172 -4.26 -9.21 6.49
N THR A 173 -4.68 -9.95 5.47
CA THR A 173 -4.89 -9.41 4.12
C THR A 173 -6.08 -8.44 4.07
N ASN A 174 -7.15 -8.71 4.81
CA ASN A 174 -8.28 -7.79 5.02
C ASN A 174 -7.83 -6.51 5.74
N PHE A 175 -6.99 -6.64 6.77
CA PHE A 175 -6.38 -5.49 7.44
C PHE A 175 -5.57 -4.65 6.45
N LEU A 176 -4.65 -5.27 5.70
CA LEU A 176 -3.78 -4.56 4.76
C LEU A 176 -4.56 -3.83 3.67
N LEU A 177 -5.57 -4.48 3.07
CA LEU A 177 -6.43 -3.85 2.07
C LEU A 177 -7.11 -2.61 2.63
N LEU A 178 -7.76 -2.71 3.79
CA LEU A 178 -8.48 -1.59 4.35
C LEU A 178 -7.54 -0.47 4.83
N HIS A 179 -6.48 -0.84 5.54
CA HIS A 179 -5.53 0.09 6.13
C HIS A 179 -4.85 0.95 5.07
N LEU A 180 -4.32 0.31 4.01
CA LEU A 180 -3.60 1.03 2.96
C LEU A 180 -4.51 1.97 2.15
N HIS A 181 -5.77 1.59 1.90
CA HIS A 181 -6.72 2.48 1.24
C HIS A 181 -7.16 3.65 2.14
N LYS A 182 -7.40 3.41 3.44
CA LYS A 182 -7.66 4.49 4.41
C LYS A 182 -6.46 5.45 4.50
N LYS A 183 -5.24 4.89 4.45
CA LYS A 183 -4.00 5.66 4.46
C LYS A 183 -3.86 6.54 3.21
N GLU A 184 -4.05 5.98 2.01
CA GLU A 184 -4.04 6.74 0.75
C GLU A 184 -5.10 7.86 0.77
N GLN A 185 -6.32 7.55 1.23
CA GLN A 185 -7.39 8.54 1.38
C GLN A 185 -6.99 9.69 2.31
N GLY A 186 -6.46 9.37 3.49
CA GLY A 186 -6.00 10.39 4.45
C GLY A 186 -4.85 11.23 3.90
N GLN A 187 -3.92 10.61 3.15
CA GLN A 187 -2.83 11.31 2.48
C GLN A 187 -3.34 12.26 1.39
N TYR A 188 -4.34 11.83 0.63
CA TYR A 188 -4.98 12.66 -0.40
C TYR A 188 -5.68 13.88 0.20
N VAL A 189 -6.50 13.69 1.24
CA VAL A 189 -7.17 14.81 1.94
C VAL A 189 -6.15 15.77 2.55
N ASN A 190 -5.08 15.25 3.17
CA ASN A 190 -4.00 16.08 3.68
C ASN A 190 -3.26 16.87 2.58
N TRP A 191 -3.10 16.26 1.40
CA TRP A 191 -2.53 16.94 0.24
C TRP A 191 -3.44 18.06 -0.26
N LEU A 192 -4.76 17.84 -0.32
CA LEU A 192 -5.75 18.87 -0.66
C LEU A 192 -5.70 20.05 0.32
N HIS A 193 -5.66 19.79 1.63
CA HIS A 193 -5.53 20.87 2.62
C HIS A 193 -4.23 21.67 2.48
N LYS A 194 -3.12 20.99 2.19
CA LYS A 194 -1.85 21.68 1.91
C LYS A 194 -1.98 22.57 0.67
N LEU A 195 -2.59 22.06 -0.39
CA LEU A 195 -2.82 22.82 -1.63
C LEU A 195 -3.74 24.03 -1.38
N GLU A 196 -4.85 23.85 -0.67
CA GLU A 196 -5.74 24.93 -0.24
C GLU A 196 -4.96 26.01 0.52
N SER A 197 -4.12 25.61 1.48
CA SER A 197 -3.31 26.56 2.27
C SER A 197 -2.27 27.31 1.44
N LEU A 198 -1.77 26.74 0.35
CA LEU A 198 -0.83 27.40 -0.56
C LEU A 198 -1.53 28.43 -1.42
N VAL A 199 -2.72 28.11 -1.93
CA VAL A 199 -3.55 29.03 -2.74
C VAL A 199 -4.04 30.19 -1.88
N ALA A 200 -4.51 29.93 -0.65
CA ALA A 200 -4.95 30.98 0.27
C ALA A 200 -3.83 31.92 0.73
N LYS A 201 -2.57 31.46 0.76
CA LYS A 201 -1.40 32.30 1.14
C LYS A 201 -0.87 33.16 -0.01
N SER A 202 -1.32 32.94 -1.24
CA SER A 202 -0.96 33.78 -2.39
C SER A 202 -1.85 35.02 -2.57
N GLU A 203 -2.87 35.18 -1.71
CA GLU A 203 -3.60 36.43 -1.46
C GLU A 203 -2.76 37.44 -0.65
#